data_AF-A0A9Q3EB16-F1
#
_entry.id   AF-A0A9Q3EB16-F1
#
_cell.length_a   1.000
_cell.length_b   1.000
_cell.length_c   1.000
_cell.angle_alpha   90.00
_cell.angle_beta   90.00
_cell.angle_gamma   90.00
#
_symmetry.space_group_name_H-M   'P 1'
#
loop_
_entity.id
_entity.type
_entity.pdbx_description
1 polymer ?
#
loop_
_entity_poly.entity_id
_entity_poly.type
_entity_poly.pdbx_seq_one_letter_code
_entity_poly.pdbx_strand_id
1 'polypeptide(L)'
;MSFENDKYSVDKDPYEWCLRKSKRLQAIDPQMYIQMRNHKLLTQIPGELEHAVKCRFSQSCTLDDIGNTLQDLWKRTNIGKYSP
;
A
#
# COMPACT_ATOMS: atom_id res chain seq x y z
N MET A 1 -7.44 -15.06 -9.24
CA MET A 1 -6.35 -14.44 -8.44
C MET A 1 -6.95 -13.76 -7.22
N SER A 2 -6.78 -14.35 -6.04
CA SER A 2 -7.26 -13.81 -4.76
C SER A 2 -6.59 -12.46 -4.45
N PHE A 3 -7.33 -11.54 -3.82
CA PHE A 3 -6.84 -10.20 -3.45
C PHE A 3 -5.51 -10.25 -2.67
N GLU A 4 -5.38 -11.27 -1.80
CA GLU A 4 -4.26 -11.52 -0.88
C GLU A 4 -2.94 -11.90 -1.56
N ASN A 5 -2.99 -12.37 -2.81
CA ASN A 5 -1.80 -12.76 -3.57
C ASN A 5 -1.22 -11.62 -4.40
N ASP A 6 -1.92 -10.49 -4.52
CA ASP A 6 -1.50 -9.38 -5.37
C ASP A 6 -0.71 -8.35 -4.55
N LYS A 7 0.43 -8.78 -4.00
CA LYS A 7 1.31 -7.93 -3.18
C LYS A 7 1.90 -6.76 -4.00
N TYR A 8 2.29 -5.70 -3.30
CA TYR A 8 3.06 -4.62 -3.91
C TYR A 8 4.43 -5.15 -4.36
N SER A 9 4.88 -4.71 -5.53
CA SER A 9 6.24 -4.94 -6.02
C SER A 9 6.82 -3.58 -6.41
N VAL A 10 8.13 -3.43 -6.19
CA VAL A 10 8.86 -2.19 -6.43
C VAL A 10 8.95 -1.82 -7.92
N ASP A 11 8.51 -2.69 -8.82
CA ASP A 11 8.49 -2.42 -10.27
C ASP A 11 7.21 -1.69 -10.71
N LYS A 12 6.25 -1.53 -9.80
CA LYS A 12 4.96 -0.89 -10.06
C LYS A 12 4.96 0.53 -9.52
N ASP A 13 4.26 1.43 -10.21
CA ASP A 13 4.02 2.76 -9.66
C ASP A 13 3.21 2.65 -8.35
N PRO A 14 3.72 3.20 -7.23
CA PRO A 14 3.08 3.14 -5.92
C PRO A 14 1.65 3.70 -5.92
N TYR A 15 1.44 4.82 -6.60
CA TYR A 15 0.18 5.55 -6.57
C TYR A 15 -0.88 4.80 -7.39
N GLU A 16 -0.51 4.37 -8.61
CA GLU A 16 -1.37 3.54 -9.45
C GLU A 16 -1.72 2.22 -8.78
N TRP A 17 -0.76 1.56 -8.11
CA TRP A 17 -1.03 0.32 -7.39
C TRP A 17 -2.01 0.55 -6.23
N CYS A 18 -1.79 1.60 -5.42
CA CYS A 18 -2.70 1.98 -4.33
C CYS A 18 -4.12 2.25 -4.83
N LEU A 19 -4.26 3.02 -5.92
CA LEU A 19 -5.56 3.29 -6.54
C LEU A 19 -6.25 2.02 -7.03
N ARG A 20 -5.52 1.15 -7.75
CA ARG A 20 -6.05 -0.12 -8.26
C ARG A 20 -6.54 -1.00 -7.13
N LYS A 21 -5.76 -1.10 -6.04
CA LYS A 21 -6.13 -1.88 -4.86
C LYS A 21 -7.32 -1.32 -4.12
N SER A 22 -7.37 0.00 -3.94
CA SER A 22 -8.51 0.69 -3.32
C SER A 22 -9.79 0.46 -4.11
N LYS A 23 -9.75 0.56 -5.44
CA LYS A 23 -10.90 0.27 -6.32
C LYS A 23 -11.37 -1.18 -6.19
N ARG A 24 -10.44 -2.14 -6.13
CA ARG A 24 -10.78 -3.57 -5.91
C ARG A 24 -11.43 -3.80 -4.55
N LEU A 25 -10.92 -3.18 -3.49
CA LEU A 25 -11.51 -3.28 -2.15
C LEU A 25 -12.92 -2.68 -2.10
N GLN A 26 -13.13 -1.51 -2.71
CA GLN A 26 -14.47 -0.90 -2.83
C GLN A 26 -15.43 -1.75 -3.68
N ALA A 27 -14.94 -2.42 -4.73
CA ALA A 27 -15.77 -3.31 -5.52
C ALA A 27 -16.17 -4.59 -4.77
N ILE A 28 -15.32 -5.07 -3.86
CA ILE A 28 -15.60 -6.23 -3.01
C ILE A 28 -16.53 -5.85 -1.86
N ASP A 29 -16.29 -4.71 -1.23
CA ASP A 29 -17.06 -4.20 -0.10
C ASP A 29 -17.24 -2.68 -0.22
N PRO A 30 -18.36 -2.22 -0.84
CA PRO A 30 -18.60 -0.80 -1.09
C PRO A 30 -18.78 0.02 0.19
N GLN A 31 -19.18 -0.63 1.28
CA GLN A 31 -19.40 -0.01 2.59
C GLN A 31 -18.14 -0.10 3.49
N MET A 32 -17.00 -0.52 2.94
CA MET A 32 -15.77 -0.68 3.71
C MET A 32 -15.32 0.64 4.33
N TYR A 33 -15.13 0.62 5.65
CA TYR A 33 -14.56 1.75 6.37
C TYR A 33 -13.19 2.12 5.82
N ILE A 34 -12.91 3.42 5.65
CA ILE A 34 -11.64 3.92 5.08
C ILE A 34 -10.44 3.37 5.85
N GLN A 35 -10.52 3.32 7.18
CA GLN A 35 -9.46 2.77 8.03
C GLN A 35 -9.22 1.28 7.76
N MET A 36 -10.29 0.50 7.58
CA MET A 36 -10.19 -0.93 7.28
C MET A 36 -9.61 -1.17 5.89
N ARG A 37 -10.02 -0.37 4.91
CA ARG A 37 -9.46 -0.39 3.55
C ARG A 37 -7.97 -0.11 3.55
N ASN A 38 -7.57 0.94 4.27
CA ASN A 38 -6.17 1.36 4.36
C ASN A 38 -5.34 0.30 5.09
N HIS A 39 -5.86 -0.28 6.19
CA HIS A 39 -5.20 -1.38 6.88
C HIS A 39 -5.00 -2.59 5.94
N LYS A 40 -6.04 -3.02 5.22
CA LYS A 40 -5.92 -4.11 4.23
C LYS A 40 -4.90 -3.78 3.15
N LEU A 41 -4.84 -2.54 2.67
CA LEU A 41 -3.88 -2.13 1.66
C LEU A 41 -2.44 -2.19 2.18
N LEU A 42 -2.21 -1.77 3.42
CA LEU A 42 -0.91 -1.87 4.11
C LEU A 42 -0.45 -3.33 4.25
N THR A 43 -1.34 -4.26 4.60
CA THR A 43 -0.99 -5.70 4.69
C THR A 43 -0.54 -6.33 3.36
N GLN A 44 -0.79 -5.65 2.24
CA GLN A 44 -0.36 -6.11 0.91
C GLN A 44 1.01 -5.56 0.51
N ILE A 45 1.59 -4.68 1.33
CA ILE A 45 2.95 -4.18 1.16
C ILE A 45 3.90 -5.18 1.85
N PRO A 46 4.99 -5.63 1.21
CA PRO A 46 5.87 -6.62 1.81
C PRO A 46 6.84 -6.02 2.83
N GLY A 47 7.01 -6.71 3.96
CA GLY A 47 8.19 -6.64 4.83
C GLY A 47 8.58 -5.25 5.31
N GLU A 48 9.82 -4.84 5.03
CA GLU A 48 10.40 -3.58 5.51
C GLU A 48 9.68 -2.34 4.97
N LEU A 49 9.11 -2.41 3.76
CA LEU A 49 8.29 -1.33 3.20
C LEU A 49 7.02 -1.15 4.04
N GLU A 50 6.37 -2.23 4.46
CA GLU A 50 5.16 -2.14 5.31
C GLU A 50 5.48 -1.43 6.63
N HIS A 51 6.60 -1.79 7.26
CA HIS A 51 7.03 -1.19 8.52
C HIS A 51 7.39 0.29 8.34
N ALA A 52 8.19 0.63 7.31
CA ALA A 52 8.60 2.01 7.03
C ALA A 52 7.40 2.92 6.71
N VAL A 53 6.44 2.38 5.96
CA VAL A 53 5.14 3.01 5.68
C VAL A 53 4.41 3.21 7.00
N LYS A 54 4.12 2.16 7.78
CA LYS A 54 3.43 2.25 9.09
C LYS A 54 4.07 3.21 10.09
N CYS A 55 5.40 3.29 10.17
CA CYS A 55 6.11 4.22 11.05
C CYS A 55 5.85 5.69 10.72
N ARG A 56 5.43 6.00 9.48
CA ARG A 56 5.12 7.36 9.04
C ARG A 56 3.63 7.71 9.15
N PHE A 57 2.77 6.77 9.56
CA PHE A 57 1.32 6.96 9.61
C PHE A 57 0.76 6.95 11.03
N SER A 58 -0.21 7.83 11.29
CA SER A 58 -1.13 7.77 12.43
C SER A 58 -2.43 7.06 12.03
N GLN A 59 -3.34 6.77 12.98
CA GLN A 59 -4.59 6.02 12.72
C GLN A 59 -5.57 6.68 11.72
N SER A 60 -5.28 7.91 11.25
CA SER A 60 -6.15 8.73 10.40
C SER A 60 -5.58 9.00 9.00
N CYS A 61 -4.72 8.12 8.47
CA CYS A 61 -4.09 8.37 7.18
C CYS A 61 -5.01 8.08 6.00
N THR A 62 -4.89 8.87 4.94
CA THR A 62 -5.67 8.72 3.70
C THR A 62 -4.96 7.82 2.68
N LEU A 63 -5.67 7.45 1.60
CA LEU A 63 -5.07 6.70 0.50
C LEU A 63 -3.93 7.48 -0.16
N ASP A 64 -4.08 8.80 -0.26
CA ASP A 64 -3.09 9.69 -0.85
C ASP A 64 -1.83 9.76 0.03
N ASP A 65 -1.99 9.83 1.35
CA ASP A 65 -0.85 9.77 2.29
C ASP A 65 -0.06 8.46 2.11
N ILE A 66 -0.76 7.33 1.95
CA ILE A 66 -0.14 6.01 1.71
C ILE A 66 0.61 6.00 0.38
N GLY A 67 -0.04 6.44 -0.70
CA GLY A 67 0.59 6.51 -2.03
C GLY A 67 1.81 7.42 -2.07
N ASN A 68 1.71 8.62 -1.52
CA ASN A 68 2.78 9.61 -1.50
C ASN A 68 3.97 9.15 -0.67
N THR A 69 3.74 8.57 0.51
CA THR A 69 4.83 8.04 1.35
C THR A 69 5.47 6.81 0.72
N LEU A 70 4.69 5.91 0.13
CA LEU A 70 5.22 4.74 -0.56
C LEU A 70 6.07 5.18 -1.76
N GLN A 71 5.67 6.24 -2.47
CA GLN A 71 6.46 6.82 -3.55
C GLN A 71 7.72 7.54 -3.06
N ASP A 72 7.65 8.25 -1.92
CA ASP A 72 8.82 8.85 -1.28
C ASP A 72 9.85 7.78 -0.87
N LEU A 73 9.39 6.72 -0.21
CA LEU A 73 10.23 5.58 0.19
C LEU A 73 10.81 4.88 -1.03
N TRP A 74 9.98 4.60 -2.03
CA TRP A 74 10.43 3.98 -3.28
C TRP A 74 11.52 4.81 -3.99
N LYS A 75 11.36 6.14 -4.06
CA LYS A 75 12.34 7.06 -4.66
C LYS A 75 13.62 7.17 -3.83
N ARG A 76 13.53 7.18 -2.51
CA ARG A 76 14.66 7.53 -1.62
C ARG A 76 15.44 6.35 -1.09
N THR A 77 14.80 5.21 -0.86
CA THR A 77 15.38 4.18 0.01
C THR A 77 15.81 2.91 -0.71
N ASN A 78 15.49 2.70 -2.00
CA ASN A 78 15.74 1.44 -2.74
C ASN A 78 15.30 0.17 -1.98
N ILE A 79 14.47 0.29 -0.93
CA ILE A 79 13.98 -0.83 -0.13
C ILE A 79 13.13 -1.72 -1.03
N GLY A 80 13.40 -3.02 -1.02
CA GLY A 80 12.74 -4.01 -1.88
C GLY A 80 13.32 -4.17 -3.29
N LYS A 81 14.29 -3.33 -3.73
CA LYS A 81 15.06 -3.57 -4.97
C LYS A 81 16.21 -4.56 -4.80
N TYR A 82 16.56 -4.90 -3.56
CA TYR A 82 17.64 -5.82 -3.21
C TYR A 82 17.13 -7.00 -2.38
N SER A 83 16.00 -7.61 -2.77
CA SER A 83 15.77 -9.00 -2.34
C SER A 83 16.56 -9.92 -3.28
N PRO A 84 17.56 -10.68 -2.79
CA PRO A 84 18.27 -11.68 -3.58
C PRO A 84 17.35 -12.81 -4.06
#